data_AF-A0A935L1Z7-F1
#
_entry.id   AF-A0A935L1Z7-F1
#
_cell.length_a   1.000
_cell.length_b   1.000
_cell.length_c   1.000
_cell.angle_alpha   90.00
_cell.angle_beta   90.00
_cell.angle_gamma   90.00
#
_symmetry.space_group_name_H-M   'P 1'
#
loop_
_entity.id
_entity.type
_entity.pdbx_description
1 polymer ?
#
loop_
_entity_poly.entity_id
_entity_poly.type
_entity_poly.pdbx_seq_one_letter_code
_entity_poly.pdbx_strand_id
1 'polypeptide(L)'
;MPQKLNTELDSAVITFYTYSLPFYGPEPKLVGAVSSLPLQVISHPIKGETAVFVARVFEEHQRSNVEINTLRLQENQMHTSKINYELLNSLKKVYKVIDNRTMYF
;
A
#
# COMPACT_ATOMS: atom_id res chain seq x y z
N MET A 1 17.14 -0.99 17.98
CA MET A 1 16.88 0.46 17.84
C MET A 1 16.88 0.80 16.36
N PRO A 2 15.78 1.26 15.75
CA PRO A 2 15.77 1.62 14.34
C PRO A 2 16.67 2.86 14.12
N GLN A 3 17.68 2.72 13.26
CA GLN A 3 18.61 3.79 12.93
C GLN A 3 17.97 4.72 11.89
N LYS A 4 17.79 6.00 12.26
CA LYS A 4 17.25 7.02 11.36
C LYS A 4 18.33 7.37 10.33
N LEU A 5 18.18 6.86 9.11
CA LEU A 5 19.10 7.16 8.01
C LEU A 5 18.75 8.56 7.47
N ASN A 6 19.72 9.47 7.47
CA ASN A 6 19.55 10.86 7.09
C ASN A 6 19.59 11.01 5.55
N THR A 7 18.70 10.29 4.85
CA THR A 7 18.58 10.28 3.39
C THR A 7 17.17 10.66 3.01
N GLU A 8 17.02 11.22 1.80
CA GLU A 8 15.70 11.40 1.22
C GLU A 8 15.11 10.03 0.87
N LEU A 9 13.85 9.84 1.22
CA LEU A 9 13.10 8.65 0.84
C LEU A 9 12.66 8.81 -0.62
N ASP A 10 13.33 8.14 -1.54
CA ASP A 10 12.95 8.15 -2.95
C ASP A 10 11.62 7.41 -3.17
N SER A 11 11.52 6.16 -2.69
CA SER A 11 10.28 5.39 -2.73
C SER A 11 10.22 4.34 -1.61
N ALA A 12 9.05 4.22 -0.97
CA ALA A 12 8.76 3.18 0.02
C ALA A 12 7.57 2.35 -0.44
N VAL A 13 7.74 1.03 -0.49
CA VAL A 13 6.61 0.10 -0.59
C VAL A 13 6.07 -0.13 0.81
N ILE A 14 4.96 0.54 1.12
CA ILE A 14 4.24 0.34 2.38
C ILE A 14 3.33 -0.86 2.21
N THR A 15 3.54 -1.88 3.03
CA THR A 15 2.66 -3.06 3.08
C THR A 15 1.86 -3.04 4.37
N PHE A 16 0.59 -3.41 4.27
CA PHE A 16 -0.30 -3.59 5.41
C PHE A 16 -0.59 -5.08 5.57
N TYR A 17 -0.79 -5.52 6.80
CA TYR A 17 -1.18 -6.89 7.09
C TYR A 17 -2.54 -7.24 6.44
N THR A 18 -3.45 -6.28 6.41
CA THR A 18 -4.73 -6.41 5.74
C THR A 18 -4.95 -5.25 4.78
N TYR A 19 -5.43 -5.57 3.58
CA TYR A 19 -5.86 -4.59 2.58
C TYR A 19 -7.39 -4.45 2.54
N SER A 20 -8.12 -5.48 2.97
CA SER A 20 -9.57 -5.56 2.89
C SER A 20 -10.20 -5.87 4.24
N LEU A 21 -11.30 -5.21 4.53
CA LEU A 21 -12.14 -5.56 5.67
C LEU A 21 -13.18 -6.62 5.28
N PRO A 22 -13.48 -7.57 6.18
CA PRO A 22 -14.62 -8.46 6.01
C PRO A 22 -15.89 -7.65 5.72
N PHE A 23 -16.68 -8.08 4.74
CA PHE A 23 -17.95 -7.49 4.30
C PHE A 23 -17.87 -6.11 3.60
N TYR A 24 -16.82 -5.32 3.82
CA TYR A 24 -16.66 -3.99 3.18
C TYR A 24 -15.68 -4.00 2.01
N GLY A 25 -14.80 -5.00 1.94
CA GLY A 25 -13.81 -5.09 0.87
C GLY A 25 -12.63 -4.14 1.09
N PRO A 26 -11.97 -3.68 0.00
CA PRO A 26 -10.79 -2.82 0.07
C PRO A 26 -11.06 -1.47 0.75
N GLU A 27 -10.39 -1.20 1.86
CA GLU A 27 -10.58 0.03 2.66
C GLU A 27 -9.22 0.69 3.01
N PRO A 28 -8.42 1.10 2.02
CA PRO A 28 -7.03 1.54 2.25
C PRO A 28 -6.94 2.81 3.10
N LYS A 29 -7.90 3.74 2.97
CA LYS A 29 -7.96 4.97 3.79
C LYS A 29 -8.14 4.64 5.27
N LEU A 30 -9.02 3.69 5.58
CA LEU A 30 -9.25 3.26 6.95
C LEU A 30 -8.02 2.54 7.51
N VAL A 31 -7.47 1.57 6.77
CA VAL A 31 -6.28 0.82 7.20
C VAL A 31 -5.11 1.76 7.48
N GLY A 32 -4.88 2.74 6.59
CA GLY A 32 -3.87 3.77 6.79
C GLY A 32 -4.15 4.65 8.02
N ALA A 33 -5.38 5.12 8.21
CA ALA A 33 -5.74 5.94 9.37
C ALA A 33 -5.60 5.19 10.71
N VAL A 34 -5.93 3.89 10.74
CA VAL A 34 -5.77 3.05 11.95
C VAL A 34 -4.30 2.82 12.27
N SER A 35 -3.42 2.75 11.26
CA SER A 35 -1.98 2.53 11.46
C SER A 35 -1.25 3.67 12.21
N SER A 36 -1.86 4.86 12.28
CA SER A 36 -1.32 6.00 13.02
C SER A 36 -2.14 6.37 14.26
N LEU A 37 -3.19 5.59 14.58
CA LEU A 37 -4.07 5.87 15.71
C LEU A 37 -3.39 5.45 17.03
N PRO A 38 -3.40 6.31 18.07
CA PRO A 38 -2.85 5.94 19.37
C PRO A 38 -3.58 4.76 20.02
N LEU A 39 -2.85 3.97 20.82
CA LEU A 39 -3.39 2.86 21.59
C LEU A 39 -4.55 3.32 22.49
N GLN A 40 -5.61 2.50 22.52
CA GLN A 40 -6.83 2.68 23.30
C GLN A 40 -7.63 3.97 23.04
N VAL A 41 -7.23 4.80 22.07
CA VAL A 41 -7.96 6.01 21.67
C VAL A 41 -9.01 5.66 20.61
N ILE A 42 -10.22 6.22 20.78
CA ILE A 42 -11.27 6.16 19.77
C ILE A 42 -10.98 7.21 18.70
N SER A 43 -11.02 6.83 17.43
CA SER A 43 -10.84 7.76 16.31
C SER A 43 -12.04 8.71 16.17
N HIS A 44 -11.80 9.84 15.51
CA HIS A 44 -12.89 10.55 14.85
C HIS A 44 -13.50 9.68 13.74
N PRO A 45 -14.72 9.97 13.24
CA PRO A 45 -15.28 9.27 12.11
C PRO A 45 -14.33 9.32 10.90
N ILE A 46 -13.92 8.15 10.40
CA ILE A 46 -13.04 7.99 9.25
C ILE A 46 -13.90 7.64 8.04
N LYS A 47 -13.84 8.46 6.99
CA LYS A 47 -14.50 8.17 5.71
C LYS A 47 -13.69 7.13 4.94
N GLY A 48 -14.22 5.91 4.83
CA GLY A 48 -13.73 4.88 3.94
C GLY A 48 -14.26 5.05 2.51
N GLU A 49 -14.02 4.05 1.67
CA GLU A 49 -14.55 4.00 0.31
C GLU A 49 -16.03 3.62 0.30
N THR A 50 -16.43 2.66 1.14
CA THR A 50 -17.80 2.13 1.16
C THR A 50 -18.65 2.64 2.32
N ALA A 51 -18.03 3.00 3.45
CA ALA A 51 -18.73 3.42 4.66
C ALA A 51 -17.92 4.42 5.51
N VAL A 52 -18.54 4.90 6.60
CA VAL A 52 -17.87 5.70 7.62
C VAL A 52 -17.63 4.82 8.85
N PHE A 53 -16.40 4.84 9.35
CA PHE A 53 -15.93 3.95 10.41
C PHE A 53 -15.47 4.72 11.64
N VAL A 54 -15.56 4.08 12.80
CA VAL A 54 -14.91 4.51 14.03
C VAL A 54 -14.07 3.35 14.52
N ALA A 55 -12.80 3.60 14.82
CA ALA A 55 -11.84 2.56 15.18
C ALA A 55 -11.18 2.86 16.53
N ARG A 56 -10.74 1.81 17.21
CA ARG A 56 -9.88 1.86 18.40
C ARG A 56 -8.81 0.79 18.27
N VAL A 57 -7.56 1.15 18.48
CA VAL A 57 -6.45 0.17 18.51
C VAL A 57 -6.38 -0.42 19.91
N PHE A 58 -6.52 -1.74 20.02
CA PHE A 58 -6.45 -2.43 21.31
C PHE A 58 -5.01 -2.81 21.68
N GLU A 59 -4.26 -3.31 20.71
CA GLU A 59 -2.90 -3.80 20.86
C GLU A 59 -2.06 -3.38 19.66
N GLU A 60 -0.78 -3.09 19.91
CA GLU A 60 0.20 -2.81 18.87
C GLU A 60 1.35 -3.79 19.05
N HIS A 61 1.60 -4.62 18.03
CA HIS A 61 2.75 -5.51 18.01
C HIS A 61 3.82 -4.88 17.13
N GLN A 62 4.95 -4.51 17.73
CA GLN A 62 6.12 -4.19 16.93
C GLN A 62 6.59 -5.46 16.23
N ARG A 63 6.67 -5.40 14.90
CA ARG A 63 7.24 -6.49 14.11
C ARG A 63 8.66 -6.74 14.61
N SER A 64 8.92 -7.94 15.12
CA SER A 64 10.25 -8.36 15.55
C SER A 64 11.24 -8.14 14.40
N ASN A 65 12.47 -7.73 14.74
CA ASN A 65 13.57 -7.40 13.84
C ASN A 65 13.52 -8.23 12.54
N VAL A 66 12.93 -7.67 11.49
CA VAL A 66 12.76 -8.42 10.23
C VAL A 66 14.15 -8.51 9.61
N GLU A 67 14.58 -9.74 9.31
CA GLU A 67 15.88 -9.94 8.69
C GLU A 67 15.90 -9.19 7.35
N ILE A 68 16.85 -8.26 7.18
CA ILE A 68 16.92 -7.34 6.03
C ILE A 68 16.87 -8.10 4.69
N ASN A 69 17.43 -9.31 4.66
CA ASN A 69 17.41 -10.19 3.48
C ASN A 69 16.00 -10.60 3.06
N THR A 70 15.11 -10.86 4.03
CA THR A 70 13.71 -11.23 3.77
C THR A 70 12.90 -10.05 3.22
N LEU A 71 13.13 -8.84 3.75
CA LEU A 71 12.52 -7.62 3.21
C LEU A 71 12.98 -7.36 1.77
N ARG A 72 14.29 -7.46 1.50
CA ARG A 72 14.82 -7.30 0.13
C ARG A 72 14.24 -8.30 -0.85
N LEU A 73 14.07 -9.56 -0.43
CA LEU A 73 13.46 -10.58 -1.27
C LEU A 73 12.00 -10.25 -1.58
N GLN A 74 11.22 -9.83 -0.58
CA GLN A 74 9.82 -9.43 -0.73
C GLN A 74 9.70 -8.22 -1.67
N GLU A 75 10.53 -7.19 -1.49
CA GLU A 75 10.59 -6.02 -2.36
C GLU A 75 10.93 -6.41 -3.81
N ASN A 76 11.94 -7.26 -4.01
CA ASN A 76 12.30 -7.74 -5.34
C ASN A 76 11.15 -8.50 -6.00
N GLN A 77 10.46 -9.38 -5.26
CA GLN A 77 9.29 -10.10 -5.79
C GLN A 77 8.18 -9.14 -6.21
N MET A 78 7.87 -8.14 -5.39
CA MET A 78 6.87 -7.11 -5.71
C MET A 78 7.30 -6.28 -6.92
N HIS A 79 8.57 -5.90 -7.02
CA HIS A 79 9.11 -5.16 -8.15
C HIS A 79 9.03 -5.99 -9.44
N THR A 80 9.53 -7.23 -9.42
CA THR A 80 9.49 -8.14 -10.59
C THR A 80 8.06 -8.37 -11.09
N SER A 81 7.07 -8.45 -10.20
CA SER A 81 5.67 -8.61 -10.60
C SER A 81 5.13 -7.44 -11.46
N LYS A 82 5.69 -6.23 -11.30
CA LYS A 82 5.26 -5.02 -12.01
C LYS A 82 6.02 -4.78 -13.32
N ILE A 83 7.21 -5.36 -13.50
CA ILE A 83 8.10 -5.12 -14.64
C ILE A 83 7.36 -5.25 -15.98
N ASN A 84 6.60 -6.33 -16.18
CA ASN A 84 5.92 -6.56 -17.46
C ASN A 84 4.89 -5.47 -17.78
N TYR A 85 4.14 -5.02 -16.78
CA TYR A 85 3.14 -3.97 -16.92
C TYR A 85 3.80 -2.60 -17.16
N GLU A 86 4.84 -2.28 -16.39
CA GLU A 86 5.58 -1.02 -16.51
C GLU A 86 6.35 -0.92 -17.83
N LEU A 87 6.96 -2.02 -18.28
CA LEU A 87 7.61 -2.10 -19.58
C LEU A 87 6.62 -1.84 -20.71
N LEU A 88 5.47 -2.51 -20.70
CA LEU A 88 4.43 -2.31 -21.71
C LEU A 88 3.94 -0.86 -21.74
N ASN A 89 3.70 -0.25 -20.57
CA ASN A 89 3.28 1.15 -20.49
C ASN A 89 4.37 2.13 -20.95
N SER A 90 5.64 1.83 -20.66
CA SER A 90 6.77 2.62 -21.14
C SER A 90 6.91 2.55 -22.66
N LEU A 91 6.78 1.36 -23.25
CA LEU A 91 6.75 1.18 -24.70
C LEU A 91 5.57 1.92 -25.33
N LYS A 92 4.35 1.83 -24.76
CA LYS A 92 3.19 2.59 -25.24
C LYS A 92 3.44 4.10 -25.26
N LYS A 93 4.12 4.64 -24.24
CA LYS A 93 4.49 6.07 -24.18
C LYS A 93 5.51 6.44 -25.25
N VAL A 94 6.55 5.63 -25.45
CA VAL A 94 7.59 5.86 -26.48
C VAL A 94 6.99 5.82 -27.88
N TYR A 95 6.19 4.80 -28.17
CA TYR A 95 5.58 4.60 -29.49
C TYR A 95 4.27 5.37 -29.69
N LYS A 96 3.83 6.16 -28.70
CA LYS A 96 2.60 6.97 -28.71
C LYS A 96 1.39 6.16 -29.21
N VAL A 97 1.24 4.93 -28.71
CA VAL A 97 0.18 4.01 -29.16
C VAL A 97 -1.19 4.59 -28.83
N ILE A 98 -2.00 4.83 -29.85
CA ILE A 98 -3.38 5.33 -29.72
C ILE A 98 -4.32 4.14 -29.64
N ASP A 99 -5.16 4.11 -28.61
CA ASP A 99 -6.17 3.07 -28.43
C ASP A 99 -7.49 3.47 -29.09
N ASN A 100 -7.75 2.90 -30.27
CA ASN A 100 -8.97 3.13 -31.03
C ASN A 100 -10.01 2.01 -30.87
N ARG A 101 -9.87 1.12 -29.87
CA ARG A 101 -10.77 -0.04 -29.72
C ARG A 101 -12.25 0.35 -29.62
N THR A 102 -12.55 1.48 -28.98
CA THR A 102 -13.92 2.03 -28.89
C THR A 102 -14.53 2.41 -30.24
N MET A 103 -13.74 2.54 -31.30
CA MET A 103 -14.22 2.87 -32.65
C MET A 103 -14.68 1.63 -33.45
N TYR A 104 -14.49 0.42 -32.91
CA TYR A 104 -14.74 -0.86 -33.60
C TYR A 104 -15.80 -1.74 -32.91
N PHE A 105 -16.57 -1.18 -31.96
CA PHE A 105 -17.74 -1.80 -31.32
C PHE A 105 -18.94 -0.86 -31.42
#